data_AF-A0A316QLW2-F1
#
_entry.id   AF-A0A316QLW2-F1
#
_cell.length_a   1.000
_cell.length_b   1.000
_cell.length_c   1.000
_cell.angle_alpha   90.00
_cell.angle_beta   90.00
_cell.angle_gamma   90.00
#
_symmetry.space_group_name_H-M   'P 1'
#
loop_
_entity.id
_entity.type
_entity.pdbx_description
1 polymer ?
#
loop_
_entity_poly.entity_id
_entity_poly.type
_entity_poly.pdbx_seq_one_letter_code
_entity_poly.pdbx_strand_id
1 'polypeptide(L)'
;MGKLFDRLINGKPDKKDFTPADLPKNRLDLFVDVVKMRFTGLITVNLLYVVFLLPLIIFSLFSYFAIVQEVSLNNGIDAQLLKSAFNTYLLMFIPLYAIAGPAKAGVHYVIRNWSWGEQASPVRDFFKEFKRSWKKGLMVNLLVGVLIYAIWFWFHNFVENQTSGLRYVFITGISLIAFLYFLMSIYIYPIMVTYDLPLTKILKNSAIFGLMLVPRNILVLLCMAAVIIVMALIYQISSVIILVMGFSLFFLAKTIYCGSVFDRFRKNLTDDDVAQRRGMAPQQPKSAQRVKNGKSAKSGKGVK
;
A
#
# COMPACT_ATOMS: atom_id res chain seq x y z
N MET A 1 -33.95 -28.05 -1.26
CA MET A 1 -32.47 -27.98 -1.33
C MET A 1 -31.95 -27.51 -2.70
N GLY A 2 -32.48 -27.98 -3.84
CA GLY A 2 -31.98 -27.62 -5.18
C GLY A 2 -31.95 -26.13 -5.53
N LYS A 3 -33.02 -25.36 -5.25
CA LYS A 3 -33.08 -23.91 -5.57
C LYS A 3 -32.05 -23.04 -4.83
N LEU A 4 -31.55 -23.49 -3.69
CA LEU A 4 -30.58 -22.74 -2.87
C LEU A 4 -29.15 -23.01 -3.35
N PHE A 5 -28.87 -24.25 -3.74
CA PHE A 5 -27.64 -24.65 -4.43
C PHE A 5 -27.54 -24.03 -5.83
N ASP A 6 -28.62 -24.01 -6.59
CA ASP A 6 -28.67 -23.34 -7.90
C ASP A 6 -28.40 -21.84 -7.79
N ARG A 7 -28.94 -21.17 -6.76
CA ARG A 7 -28.67 -19.74 -6.51
C ARG A 7 -27.23 -19.47 -6.06
N LEU A 8 -26.57 -20.45 -5.44
CA LEU A 8 -25.18 -20.38 -5.01
C LEU A 8 -24.21 -20.60 -6.18
N ILE A 9 -24.55 -21.52 -7.09
CA ILE A 9 -23.71 -21.87 -8.24
C ILE A 9 -23.93 -20.90 -9.41
N ASN A 10 -25.18 -20.62 -9.76
CA ASN A 10 -25.54 -19.85 -10.95
C ASN A 10 -25.76 -18.35 -10.67
N GLY A 11 -25.70 -17.93 -9.41
CA GLY A 11 -26.07 -16.58 -9.00
C GLY A 11 -27.58 -16.33 -9.16
N LYS A 12 -28.08 -15.19 -8.63
CA LYS A 12 -29.49 -14.85 -8.83
C LYS A 12 -29.72 -14.58 -10.33
N PRO A 13 -30.66 -15.29 -11.00
CA PRO A 13 -30.95 -15.08 -12.43
C PRO A 13 -31.53 -13.69 -12.73
N ASP A 14 -31.89 -12.94 -11.69
CA ASP A 14 -32.48 -11.60 -11.73
C ASP A 14 -31.45 -10.48 -11.46
N LYS A 15 -30.16 -10.76 -11.68
CA LYS A 15 -29.14 -9.70 -11.66
C LYS A 15 -29.20 -8.96 -12.99
N LYS A 16 -29.66 -7.72 -12.93
CA LYS A 16 -29.58 -6.73 -14.02
C LYS A 16 -28.21 -6.81 -14.69
N ASP A 17 -28.19 -6.87 -16.03
CA ASP A 17 -26.94 -6.88 -16.80
C ASP A 17 -26.06 -5.72 -16.36
N PHE A 18 -24.75 -5.97 -16.21
CA PHE A 18 -23.78 -4.94 -15.83
C PHE A 18 -23.79 -3.83 -16.89
N THR A 19 -24.44 -2.71 -16.60
CA THR A 19 -24.48 -1.57 -17.51
C THR A 19 -23.34 -0.60 -17.19
N PRO A 20 -22.91 0.26 -18.15
CA PRO A 20 -21.95 1.32 -17.86
C PRO A 20 -22.38 2.29 -16.75
N ALA A 21 -23.66 2.28 -16.37
CA ALA A 21 -24.20 3.06 -15.26
C ALA A 21 -23.88 2.48 -13.87
N ASP A 22 -23.57 1.18 -13.79
CA ASP A 22 -23.22 0.44 -12.57
C ASP A 22 -21.71 0.51 -12.27
N LEU A 23 -20.91 1.05 -13.20
CA LEU A 23 -19.50 1.30 -12.99
C LEU A 23 -19.28 2.43 -11.96
N PRO A 24 -18.24 2.33 -11.11
CA PRO A 24 -17.93 3.36 -10.12
C PRO A 24 -17.68 4.70 -10.81
N LYS A 25 -18.32 5.74 -10.27
CA LYS A 25 -18.24 7.11 -10.82
C LYS A 25 -17.01 7.82 -10.30
N ASN A 26 -16.67 7.59 -9.03
CA ASN A 26 -15.52 8.16 -8.34
C ASN A 26 -14.56 7.08 -7.83
N ARG A 27 -13.36 7.50 -7.42
CA ARG A 27 -12.31 6.60 -6.88
C ARG A 27 -12.67 6.00 -5.53
N LEU A 28 -13.46 6.70 -4.72
CA LEU A 28 -13.99 6.16 -3.47
C LEU A 28 -15.03 5.07 -3.74
N ASP A 29 -15.91 5.28 -4.72
CA ASP A 29 -16.85 4.25 -5.17
C ASP A 29 -16.08 3.02 -5.65
N LEU A 30 -15.01 3.21 -6.44
CA LEU A 30 -14.14 2.11 -6.88
C LEU A 30 -13.51 1.36 -5.71
N PHE A 31 -13.07 2.06 -4.66
CA PHE A 31 -12.53 1.41 -3.45
C PHE A 31 -13.60 0.54 -2.79
N VAL A 32 -14.77 1.12 -2.54
CA VAL A 32 -15.90 0.44 -1.89
C VAL A 32 -16.40 -0.74 -2.72
N ASP A 33 -16.46 -0.59 -4.05
CA ASP A 33 -16.88 -1.62 -4.98
C ASP A 33 -15.91 -2.80 -4.97
N VAL A 34 -14.60 -2.55 -5.02
CA VAL A 34 -13.60 -3.62 -4.92
C VAL A 34 -13.68 -4.33 -3.57
N VAL A 35 -13.84 -3.59 -2.46
CA VAL A 35 -14.00 -4.17 -1.12
C VAL A 35 -15.23 -5.07 -1.03
N LYS A 36 -16.38 -4.63 -1.55
CA LYS A 36 -17.63 -5.39 -1.51
C LYS A 36 -17.60 -6.61 -2.44
N MET A 37 -17.09 -6.43 -3.66
CA MET A 37 -17.12 -7.47 -4.69
C MET A 37 -16.02 -8.52 -4.51
N ARG A 38 -14.89 -8.15 -3.93
CA ARG A 38 -13.71 -9.00 -3.75
C ARG A 38 -13.32 -9.18 -2.29
N PHE A 39 -14.28 -9.06 -1.35
CA PHE A 39 -14.04 -9.17 0.09
C PHE A 39 -13.20 -10.40 0.48
N THR A 40 -13.65 -11.60 0.10
CA THR A 40 -12.92 -12.85 0.38
C THR A 40 -11.56 -12.87 -0.31
N GLY A 41 -11.48 -12.35 -1.53
CA GLY A 41 -10.22 -12.24 -2.27
C GLY A 41 -9.20 -11.36 -1.54
N LEU A 42 -9.65 -10.23 -0.97
CA LEU A 42 -8.82 -9.31 -0.18
C LEU A 42 -8.28 -9.98 1.09
N ILE A 43 -9.07 -10.85 1.75
CA ILE A 43 -8.59 -11.68 2.86
C ILE A 43 -7.52 -12.65 2.35
N THR A 44 -7.80 -13.37 1.27
CA THR A 44 -6.87 -14.36 0.72
C THR A 44 -5.51 -13.75 0.36
N VAL A 45 -5.48 -12.62 -0.35
CA VAL A 45 -4.20 -11.97 -0.70
C VAL A 45 -3.50 -11.37 0.52
N ASN A 46 -4.26 -10.92 1.54
CA ASN A 46 -3.68 -10.47 2.80
C ASN A 46 -2.99 -11.62 3.52
N LEU A 47 -3.67 -12.77 3.65
CA LEU A 47 -3.11 -13.96 4.28
C LEU A 47 -1.87 -14.47 3.53
N LEU A 48 -1.89 -14.48 2.19
CA LEU A 48 -0.71 -14.80 1.40
C LEU A 48 0.46 -13.88 1.73
N TYR A 49 0.23 -12.58 1.86
CA TYR A 49 1.28 -11.63 2.25
C TYR A 49 1.77 -11.86 3.69
N VAL A 50 0.86 -12.12 4.62
CA VAL A 50 1.18 -12.41 6.03
C VAL A 50 2.06 -13.65 6.14
N VAL A 51 1.84 -14.70 5.32
CA VAL A 51 2.72 -15.89 5.30
C VAL A 51 4.18 -15.52 5.06
N PHE A 52 4.46 -14.59 4.15
CA PHE A 52 5.83 -14.11 3.90
C PHE A 52 6.35 -13.14 4.97
N LEU A 53 5.46 -12.56 5.78
CA LEU A 53 5.81 -11.78 6.97
C LEU A 53 5.95 -12.64 8.23
N LEU A 54 5.52 -13.91 8.24
CA LEU A 54 5.58 -14.77 9.44
C LEU A 54 6.98 -14.84 10.06
N PRO A 55 8.09 -15.00 9.30
CA PRO A 55 9.42 -15.01 9.89
C PRO A 55 9.73 -13.73 10.67
N LEU A 56 9.30 -12.58 10.12
CA LEU A 56 9.45 -11.29 10.79
C LEU A 56 8.57 -11.20 12.03
N ILE A 57 7.29 -11.60 11.94
CA ILE A 57 6.34 -11.57 13.06
C ILE A 57 6.83 -12.45 14.22
N ILE A 58 7.26 -13.69 13.93
CA ILE A 58 7.78 -14.63 14.92
C ILE A 58 9.02 -14.04 15.60
N PHE A 59 9.95 -13.49 14.82
CA PHE A 59 11.15 -12.86 15.38
C PHE A 59 10.84 -11.62 16.23
N SER A 60 9.85 -10.80 15.82
CA SER A 60 9.37 -9.67 16.61
C SER A 60 8.76 -10.11 17.94
N LEU A 61 7.94 -11.17 17.93
CA LEU A 61 7.36 -11.74 19.16
C LEU A 61 8.45 -12.31 20.08
N PHE A 62 9.38 -13.08 19.53
CA PHE A 62 10.52 -13.61 20.28
C PHE A 62 11.34 -12.49 20.94
N SER A 63 11.68 -11.44 20.17
CA SER A 63 12.43 -10.29 20.68
C SER A 63 11.66 -9.55 21.78
N TYR A 64 10.34 -9.41 21.64
CA TYR A 64 9.48 -8.79 22.66
C TYR A 64 9.46 -9.60 23.96
N PHE A 65 9.21 -10.92 23.88
CA PHE A 65 9.18 -11.77 25.07
C PHE A 65 10.54 -11.85 25.77
N ALA A 66 11.64 -11.86 25.02
CA ALA A 66 12.99 -11.83 25.59
C ALA A 66 13.21 -10.56 26.44
N ILE A 67 12.79 -9.39 25.95
CA ILE A 67 12.90 -8.14 26.72
C ILE A 67 12.01 -8.16 27.96
N VAL A 68 10.76 -8.60 27.83
CA VAL A 68 9.81 -8.67 28.97
C VAL A 68 10.34 -9.59 30.07
N GLN A 69 10.92 -10.73 29.70
CA GLN A 69 11.53 -11.66 30.65
C GLN A 69 12.72 -11.02 31.38
N GLU A 70 13.63 -10.39 30.64
CA GLU A 70 14.82 -9.75 31.23
C GLU A 70 14.46 -8.60 32.18
N VAL A 71 13.46 -7.79 31.82
CA VAL A 71 12.91 -6.74 32.70
C VAL A 71 12.28 -7.33 33.96
N SER A 72 11.59 -8.46 33.83
CA SER A 72 10.96 -9.15 34.96
C SER A 72 11.98 -9.77 35.92
N LEU A 73 13.13 -10.26 35.42
CA LEU A 73 14.18 -10.86 36.25
C LEU A 73 14.98 -9.80 37.01
N ASN A 74 15.27 -8.68 36.36
CA ASN A 74 16.12 -7.62 36.91
C ASN A 74 15.34 -6.52 37.64
N ASN A 75 14.00 -6.62 37.74
CA ASN A 75 13.10 -5.64 38.36
C ASN A 75 13.36 -4.19 37.93
N GLY A 76 13.75 -3.99 36.68
CA GLY A 76 14.17 -2.68 36.18
C GLY A 76 14.34 -2.67 34.68
N ILE A 77 14.22 -1.49 34.09
CA ILE A 77 14.46 -1.27 32.67
C ILE A 77 15.89 -0.73 32.54
N ASP A 78 16.83 -1.60 32.17
CA ASP A 78 18.14 -1.14 31.73
C ASP A 78 18.03 -0.52 30.33
N ALA A 79 18.28 0.78 30.25
CA ALA A 79 18.26 1.51 29.00
C ALA A 79 19.32 1.00 28.01
N GLN A 80 20.45 0.47 28.50
CA GLN A 80 21.51 -0.07 27.65
C GLN A 80 21.09 -1.38 26.99
N LEU A 81 20.48 -2.28 27.76
CA LEU A 81 19.84 -3.49 27.25
C LEU A 81 18.77 -3.19 26.18
N LEU A 82 17.88 -2.22 26.44
CA LEU A 82 16.85 -1.87 25.44
C LEU A 82 17.45 -1.40 24.12
N LYS A 83 18.51 -0.57 24.19
CA LYS A 83 19.21 -0.08 23.00
C LYS A 83 19.87 -1.21 22.22
N SER A 84 20.57 -2.11 22.89
CA SER A 84 21.28 -3.23 22.25
C SER A 84 20.30 -4.26 21.67
N ALA A 85 19.21 -4.55 22.38
CA ALA A 85 18.13 -5.40 21.88
C ALA A 85 17.47 -4.79 20.64
N PHE A 86 17.20 -3.49 20.65
CA PHE A 86 16.61 -2.80 19.50
C PHE A 86 17.57 -2.74 18.30
N ASN A 87 18.87 -2.56 18.52
CA ASN A 87 19.87 -2.65 17.45
C ASN A 87 19.85 -4.04 16.77
N THR A 88 19.91 -5.09 17.58
CA THR A 88 19.89 -6.48 17.11
C THR A 88 18.60 -6.78 16.36
N TYR A 89 17.48 -6.28 16.88
CA TYR A 89 16.18 -6.40 16.23
C TYR A 89 16.16 -5.76 14.84
N LEU A 90 16.68 -4.53 14.71
CA LEU A 90 16.72 -3.84 13.42
C LEU A 90 17.68 -4.50 12.42
N LEU A 91 18.79 -5.09 12.86
CA LEU A 91 19.69 -5.83 11.98
C LEU A 91 19.00 -7.06 11.38
N MET A 92 18.27 -7.82 12.20
CA MET A 92 17.51 -8.99 11.76
C MET A 92 16.24 -8.61 10.96
N PHE A 93 15.68 -7.43 11.21
CA PHE A 93 14.56 -6.90 10.42
C PHE A 93 14.90 -6.80 8.92
N ILE A 94 16.15 -6.43 8.58
CA ILE A 94 16.57 -6.19 7.19
C ILE A 94 16.34 -7.42 6.28
N PRO A 95 16.95 -8.60 6.52
CA PRO A 95 16.75 -9.76 5.66
C PRO A 95 15.33 -10.32 5.74
N LEU A 96 14.70 -10.29 6.91
CA LEU A 96 13.34 -10.83 7.10
C LEU A 96 12.30 -9.99 6.34
N TYR A 97 12.43 -8.66 6.37
CA TYR A 97 11.55 -7.78 5.61
C TYR A 97 11.85 -7.78 4.11
N ALA A 98 13.12 -7.99 3.70
CA ALA A 98 13.50 -8.11 2.29
C ALA A 98 12.74 -9.23 1.57
N ILE A 99 12.62 -10.40 2.21
CA ILE A 99 11.92 -11.58 1.65
C ILE A 99 10.43 -11.32 1.42
N ALA A 100 9.81 -10.44 2.19
CA ALA A 100 8.40 -10.05 2.00
C ALA A 100 8.18 -9.10 0.80
N GLY A 101 9.24 -8.58 0.17
CA GLY A 101 9.14 -7.63 -0.95
C GLY A 101 8.40 -8.19 -2.17
N PRO A 102 8.78 -9.35 -2.72
CA PRO A 102 8.08 -9.99 -3.84
C PRO A 102 6.61 -10.30 -3.53
N ALA A 103 6.30 -10.68 -2.28
CA ALA A 103 4.93 -10.90 -1.84
C ALA A 103 4.10 -9.62 -1.92
N LYS A 104 4.67 -8.47 -1.54
CA LYS A 104 4.04 -7.16 -1.68
C LYS A 104 3.74 -6.80 -3.14
N ALA A 105 4.63 -7.15 -4.07
CA ALA A 105 4.37 -7.00 -5.50
C ALA A 105 3.19 -7.88 -5.96
N GLY A 106 3.13 -9.13 -5.49
CA GLY A 106 2.01 -10.05 -5.75
C GLY A 106 0.66 -9.47 -5.33
N VAL A 107 0.56 -8.90 -4.12
CA VAL A 107 -0.69 -8.27 -3.66
C VAL A 107 -1.06 -7.07 -4.53
N HIS A 108 -0.10 -6.19 -4.81
CA HIS A 108 -0.36 -5.01 -5.64
C HIS A 108 -0.85 -5.38 -7.05
N TYR A 109 -0.34 -6.45 -7.65
CA TYR A 109 -0.78 -6.90 -8.98
C TYR A 109 -2.23 -7.38 -8.98
N VAL A 110 -2.59 -8.25 -8.04
CA VAL A 110 -3.97 -8.77 -7.93
C VAL A 110 -4.96 -7.64 -7.65
N ILE A 111 -4.64 -6.78 -6.67
CA ILE A 111 -5.47 -5.63 -6.31
C ILE A 111 -5.64 -4.68 -7.49
N ARG A 112 -4.58 -4.43 -8.24
CA ARG A 112 -4.64 -3.58 -9.43
C ARG A 112 -5.58 -4.15 -10.48
N ASN A 113 -5.47 -5.43 -10.80
CA ASN A 113 -6.34 -6.07 -11.78
C ASN A 113 -7.82 -6.01 -11.34
N TRP A 114 -8.10 -6.23 -10.05
CA TRP A 114 -9.46 -6.04 -9.52
C TRP A 114 -9.94 -4.60 -9.63
N SER A 115 -9.08 -3.62 -9.37
CA SER A 115 -9.42 -2.21 -9.54
C SER A 115 -9.60 -1.79 -11.00
N TRP A 116 -9.15 -2.58 -11.97
CA TRP A 116 -9.44 -2.40 -13.39
C TRP A 116 -10.68 -3.16 -13.87
N GLY A 117 -11.32 -3.95 -13.00
CA GLY A 117 -12.43 -4.82 -13.36
C GLY A 117 -12.00 -6.12 -14.07
N GLU A 118 -10.70 -6.40 -14.14
CA GLU A 118 -10.16 -7.62 -14.75
C GLU A 118 -10.35 -8.82 -13.82
N GLN A 119 -10.60 -9.99 -14.42
CA GLN A 119 -10.68 -11.24 -13.65
C GLN A 119 -9.27 -11.67 -13.25
N ALA A 120 -8.96 -11.58 -11.96
CA ALA A 120 -7.71 -12.07 -11.39
C ALA A 120 -7.98 -13.07 -10.27
N SER A 121 -7.29 -14.21 -10.33
CA SER A 121 -7.30 -15.23 -9.29
C SER A 121 -6.39 -14.80 -8.13
N PRO A 122 -6.90 -14.76 -6.88
CA PRO A 122 -6.13 -14.31 -5.72
C PRO A 122 -4.79 -15.03 -5.53
N VAL A 123 -4.75 -16.34 -5.76
CA VAL A 123 -3.58 -17.19 -5.47
C VAL A 123 -2.67 -17.32 -6.69
N ARG A 124 -3.24 -17.75 -7.82
CA ARG A 124 -2.45 -18.03 -9.03
C ARG A 124 -1.74 -16.79 -9.54
N ASP A 125 -2.44 -15.68 -9.61
CA ASP A 125 -1.89 -14.45 -10.20
C ASP A 125 -0.95 -13.75 -9.21
N PHE A 126 -1.16 -13.92 -7.90
CA PHE A 126 -0.20 -13.53 -6.87
C PHE A 126 1.14 -14.26 -7.05
N PHE A 127 1.14 -15.59 -7.16
CA PHE A 127 2.38 -16.35 -7.30
C PHE A 127 3.05 -16.15 -8.66
N LYS A 128 2.26 -15.89 -9.72
CA LYS A 128 2.79 -15.49 -11.03
C LYS A 128 3.60 -14.20 -10.91
N GLU A 129 3.03 -13.19 -10.26
CA GLU A 129 3.71 -11.90 -10.09
C GLU A 129 4.89 -11.98 -9.12
N PHE A 130 4.72 -12.71 -8.01
CA PHE A 130 5.77 -12.94 -7.03
C PHE A 130 7.05 -13.45 -7.67
N LYS A 131 6.94 -14.43 -8.59
CA LYS A 131 8.09 -14.98 -9.33
C LYS A 131 8.66 -13.96 -10.31
N ARG A 132 7.80 -13.24 -11.06
CA ARG A 132 8.23 -12.21 -12.02
C ARG A 132 9.02 -11.09 -11.37
N SER A 133 8.58 -10.65 -10.19
CA SER A 133 9.13 -9.49 -9.48
C SER A 133 10.06 -9.88 -8.33
N TRP A 134 10.49 -11.14 -8.23
CA TRP A 134 11.32 -11.65 -7.12
C TRP A 134 12.55 -10.78 -6.84
N LYS A 135 13.39 -10.54 -7.86
CA LYS A 135 14.60 -9.72 -7.68
C LYS A 135 14.27 -8.25 -7.40
N LYS A 136 13.30 -7.68 -8.13
CA LYS A 136 12.92 -6.26 -8.02
C LYS A 136 12.33 -5.97 -6.63
N GLY A 137 11.39 -6.79 -6.16
CA GLY A 137 10.74 -6.66 -4.86
C GLY A 137 11.70 -6.87 -3.69
N LEU A 138 12.58 -7.88 -3.76
CA LEU A 138 13.60 -8.14 -2.75
C LEU A 138 14.53 -6.93 -2.57
N MET A 139 15.06 -6.39 -3.66
CA MET A 139 15.96 -5.22 -3.63
C MET A 139 15.26 -3.97 -3.07
N VAL A 140 13.99 -3.75 -3.44
CA VAL A 140 13.21 -2.61 -2.93
C VAL A 140 13.03 -2.71 -1.42
N ASN A 141 12.60 -3.86 -0.89
CA ASN A 141 12.43 -4.01 0.56
C ASN A 141 13.75 -4.07 1.32
N LEU A 142 14.81 -4.62 0.73
CA LEU A 142 16.15 -4.57 1.30
C LEU A 142 16.60 -3.11 1.49
N LEU A 143 16.40 -2.27 0.48
CA LEU A 143 16.69 -0.84 0.56
C LEU A 143 15.89 -0.16 1.67
N VAL A 144 14.62 -0.52 1.86
CA VAL A 144 13.81 -0.01 3.00
C VAL A 144 14.43 -0.42 4.34
N GLY A 145 14.78 -1.69 4.50
CA GLY A 145 15.40 -2.19 5.73
C GLY A 145 16.70 -1.45 6.06
N VAL A 146 17.57 -1.30 5.06
CA VAL A 146 18.85 -0.57 5.20
C VAL A 146 18.61 0.89 5.54
N LEU A 147 17.64 1.57 4.92
CA LEU A 147 17.32 2.97 5.23
C LEU A 147 16.81 3.12 6.66
N ILE A 148 15.94 2.23 7.14
CA ILE A 148 15.44 2.24 8.52
C ILE A 148 16.60 2.07 9.51
N TYR A 149 17.48 1.08 9.26
CA TYR A 149 18.64 0.85 10.12
C TYR A 149 19.62 2.04 10.09
N ALA A 150 19.88 2.62 8.92
CA ALA A 150 20.77 3.78 8.77
C ALA A 150 20.25 5.00 9.56
N ILE A 151 18.95 5.27 9.51
CA ILE A 151 18.34 6.35 10.30
C ILE A 151 18.56 6.10 11.79
N TRP A 152 18.26 4.89 12.26
CA TRP A 152 18.45 4.53 13.67
C TRP A 152 19.91 4.63 14.10
N PHE A 153 20.84 4.09 13.30
CA PHE A 153 22.27 4.08 13.60
C PHE A 153 22.82 5.50 13.75
N TRP A 154 22.48 6.39 12.82
CA TRP A 154 22.94 7.78 12.87
C TRP A 154 22.25 8.59 13.95
N PHE A 155 20.96 8.36 14.21
CA PHE A 155 20.26 9.00 15.31
C PHE A 155 20.87 8.63 16.67
N HIS A 156 21.14 7.33 16.89
CA HIS A 156 21.77 6.84 18.11
C HIS A 156 23.18 7.42 18.30
N ASN A 157 24.01 7.39 17.25
CA ASN A 157 25.35 8.00 17.29
C ASN A 157 25.31 9.51 17.54
N PHE A 158 24.30 10.20 17.03
CA PHE A 158 24.12 11.64 17.22
C PHE A 158 23.81 11.99 18.69
N VAL A 159 22.98 11.19 19.36
CA VAL A 159 22.58 11.43 20.76
C VAL A 159 23.70 11.12 21.76
N GLU A 160 24.51 10.08 21.51
CA GLU A 160 25.45 9.57 22.54
C GLU A 160 26.84 10.21 22.54
N ASN A 161 27.20 10.96 21.51
CA ASN A 161 28.54 11.57 21.44
C ASN A 161 28.44 13.08 21.30
N GLN A 162 29.40 13.79 21.89
CA GLN A 162 29.49 15.25 21.74
C GLN A 162 29.67 15.68 20.27
N THR A 163 29.11 16.85 19.98
CA THR A 163 28.80 17.41 18.67
C THR A 163 30.02 17.58 17.75
N SER A 164 30.03 16.85 16.63
CA SER A 164 30.89 17.17 15.49
C SER A 164 30.06 17.64 14.29
N GLY A 165 30.52 18.69 13.59
CA GLY A 165 29.81 19.24 12.42
C GLY A 165 29.54 18.21 11.32
N LEU A 166 30.46 17.25 11.13
CA LEU A 166 30.28 16.14 10.18
C LEU A 166 29.05 15.28 10.48
N ARG A 167 28.70 15.04 11.76
CA ARG A 167 27.53 14.23 12.13
C ARG A 167 26.22 14.91 11.75
N TYR A 168 26.14 16.24 11.88
CA TYR A 168 24.98 17.02 11.42
C TYR A 168 24.77 16.89 9.91
N VAL A 169 25.86 16.89 9.13
CA VAL A 169 25.79 16.69 7.68
C VAL A 169 25.24 15.30 7.35
N PHE A 170 25.74 14.24 8.01
CA PHE A 170 25.29 12.87 7.75
C PHE A 170 23.84 12.62 8.15
N ILE A 171 23.40 13.04 9.35
CA ILE A 171 22.02 12.85 9.79
C ILE A 171 21.04 13.61 8.89
N THR A 172 21.39 14.84 8.48
CA THR A 172 20.57 15.65 7.58
C THR A 172 20.50 15.00 6.19
N GLY A 173 21.64 14.55 5.65
CA GLY A 173 21.70 13.89 4.34
C GLY A 173 20.89 12.59 4.29
N ILE A 174 21.02 11.73 5.30
CA ILE A 174 20.27 10.46 5.38
C ILE A 174 18.78 10.72 5.58
N SER A 175 18.42 11.70 6.41
CA SER A 175 17.01 12.08 6.61
C SER A 175 16.39 12.59 5.31
N LEU A 176 17.12 13.37 4.52
CA LEU A 176 16.66 13.85 3.20
C LEU A 176 16.45 12.71 2.21
N ILE A 177 17.40 11.76 2.15
CA ILE A 177 17.28 10.57 1.30
C ILE A 177 16.10 9.69 1.73
N ALA A 178 15.94 9.48 3.04
CA ALA A 178 14.83 8.71 3.60
C ALA A 178 13.48 9.38 3.32
N PHE A 179 13.40 10.71 3.45
CA PHE A 179 12.20 11.48 3.14
C PHE A 179 11.83 11.38 1.66
N LEU A 180 12.82 11.53 0.77
CA LEU A 180 12.63 11.34 -0.68
C LEU A 180 12.16 9.91 -1.00
N TYR A 181 12.78 8.90 -0.37
CA TYR A 181 12.34 7.52 -0.52
C TYR A 181 10.90 7.31 -0.02
N PHE A 182 10.51 7.95 1.09
CA PHE A 182 9.17 7.83 1.64
C PHE A 182 8.11 8.39 0.68
N LEU A 183 8.40 9.52 0.01
CA LEU A 183 7.57 10.05 -1.08
C LEU A 183 7.49 9.08 -2.28
N MET A 184 8.62 8.48 -2.65
CA MET A 184 8.69 7.50 -3.73
C MET A 184 7.91 6.21 -3.42
N SER A 185 7.89 5.80 -2.15
CA SER A 185 7.33 4.51 -1.70
C SER A 185 5.86 4.32 -2.03
N ILE A 186 5.13 5.41 -2.29
CA ILE A 186 3.74 5.39 -2.74
C ILE A 186 3.64 4.74 -4.14
N TYR A 187 4.62 5.00 -5.01
CA TYR A 187 4.57 4.69 -6.44
C TYR A 187 5.39 3.46 -6.85
N ILE A 188 6.42 3.08 -6.08
CA ILE A 188 7.35 2.00 -6.48
C ILE A 188 6.62 0.70 -6.85
N TYR A 189 5.78 0.18 -5.95
CA TYR A 189 5.07 -1.08 -6.19
C TYR A 189 3.99 -0.96 -7.28
N PRO A 190 3.13 0.08 -7.29
CA PRO A 190 2.19 0.31 -8.39
C PRO A 190 2.84 0.42 -9.77
N ILE A 191 4.00 1.09 -9.90
CA ILE A 191 4.75 1.15 -11.16
C ILE A 191 5.34 -0.22 -11.49
N MET A 192 5.96 -0.90 -10.51
CA MET A 192 6.59 -2.21 -10.69
C MET A 192 5.63 -3.26 -11.26
N VAL A 193 4.39 -3.29 -10.80
CA VAL A 193 3.42 -4.27 -11.29
C VAL A 193 2.84 -3.87 -12.65
N THR A 194 2.64 -2.56 -12.88
CA THR A 194 1.96 -1.96 -14.06
C THR A 194 2.82 -1.96 -15.30
N TYR A 195 4.09 -1.62 -15.15
CA TYR A 195 5.00 -1.47 -16.27
C TYR A 195 6.16 -2.44 -16.13
N ASP A 196 6.51 -3.14 -17.21
CA ASP A 196 7.70 -3.99 -17.21
C ASP A 196 8.97 -3.17 -17.42
N LEU A 197 9.41 -2.53 -16.34
CA LEU A 197 10.58 -1.66 -16.33
C LEU A 197 11.71 -2.26 -15.46
N PRO A 198 12.99 -1.98 -15.78
CA PRO A 198 14.09 -2.29 -14.88
C PRO A 198 14.01 -1.46 -13.59
N LEU A 199 14.57 -1.97 -12.49
CA LEU A 199 14.47 -1.36 -11.16
C LEU A 199 14.94 0.10 -11.13
N THR A 200 16.00 0.43 -11.87
CA THR A 200 16.52 1.80 -11.96
C THR A 200 15.50 2.77 -12.56
N LYS A 201 14.77 2.37 -13.60
CA LYS A 201 13.68 3.18 -14.19
C LYS A 201 12.48 3.27 -13.25
N ILE A 202 12.15 2.19 -12.52
CA ILE A 202 11.09 2.22 -11.51
C ILE A 202 11.40 3.26 -10.42
N LEU A 203 12.62 3.25 -9.89
CA LEU A 203 13.04 4.22 -8.85
C LEU A 203 13.07 5.65 -9.42
N LYS A 204 13.64 5.88 -10.61
CA LYS A 204 13.64 7.22 -11.24
C LYS A 204 12.22 7.74 -11.47
N ASN A 205 11.33 6.94 -12.04
CA ASN A 205 9.95 7.34 -12.29
C ASN A 205 9.20 7.59 -10.97
N SER A 206 9.42 6.76 -9.96
CA SER A 206 8.85 6.97 -8.63
C SER A 206 9.35 8.26 -7.97
N ALA A 207 10.63 8.62 -8.18
CA ALA A 207 11.21 9.88 -7.70
C ALA A 207 10.57 11.09 -8.38
N ILE A 208 10.36 11.02 -9.70
CA ILE A 208 9.68 12.07 -10.46
C ILE A 208 8.25 12.27 -9.91
N PHE A 209 7.46 11.21 -9.71
CA PHE A 209 6.12 11.35 -9.10
C PHE A 209 6.14 11.80 -7.63
N GLY A 210 7.14 11.34 -6.88
CA GLY A 210 7.38 11.76 -5.50
C GLY A 210 7.58 13.28 -5.40
N LEU A 211 8.42 13.83 -6.27
CA LEU A 211 8.82 15.25 -6.29
C LEU A 211 7.83 16.16 -7.01
N MET A 212 7.15 15.67 -8.06
CA MET A 212 6.18 16.47 -8.81
C MET A 212 4.93 16.81 -7.98
N LEU A 213 4.59 15.95 -7.01
CA LEU A 213 3.34 16.04 -6.24
C LEU A 213 3.60 16.10 -4.74
N VAL A 214 4.71 16.72 -4.30
CA VAL A 214 5.16 16.73 -2.89
C VAL A 214 4.04 17.09 -1.90
N PRO A 215 3.29 18.21 -2.05
CA PRO A 215 2.28 18.58 -1.05
C PRO A 215 1.17 17.52 -0.94
N ARG A 216 0.75 16.96 -2.08
CA ARG A 216 -0.28 15.92 -2.13
C ARG A 216 0.23 14.59 -1.57
N ASN A 217 1.49 14.23 -1.87
CA ASN A 217 2.12 13.03 -1.37
C ASN A 217 2.33 13.10 0.15
N ILE A 218 2.75 14.24 0.68
CA ILE A 218 2.83 14.49 2.13
C ILE A 218 1.47 14.28 2.78
N LEU A 219 0.40 14.87 2.23
CA LEU A 219 -0.95 14.68 2.76
C LEU A 219 -1.34 13.19 2.79
N VAL A 220 -1.06 12.44 1.71
CA VAL A 220 -1.34 11.00 1.67
C VAL A 220 -0.54 10.24 2.73
N LEU A 221 0.73 10.57 2.92
CA LEU A 221 1.59 9.95 3.93
C LEU A 221 1.12 10.29 5.35
N LEU A 222 0.67 11.51 5.59
CA LEU A 222 0.06 11.91 6.87
C LEU A 222 -1.23 11.14 7.14
N CYS A 223 -2.10 10.97 6.14
CA CYS A 223 -3.29 10.14 6.28
C CYS A 223 -2.92 8.68 6.59
N MET A 224 -1.88 8.13 5.95
CA MET A 224 -1.39 6.78 6.24
C MET A 224 -0.82 6.68 7.66
N ALA A 225 -0.03 7.67 8.08
CA ALA A 225 0.51 7.73 9.43
C ALA A 225 -0.61 7.82 10.48
N ALA A 226 -1.64 8.63 10.24
CA ALA A 226 -2.80 8.73 11.12
C ALA A 226 -3.53 7.39 11.27
N VAL A 227 -3.74 6.64 10.18
CA VAL A 227 -4.34 5.30 10.25
C VAL A 227 -3.46 4.35 11.08
N ILE A 228 -2.14 4.38 10.88
CA ILE A 228 -1.21 3.54 11.65
C ILE A 228 -1.22 3.92 13.13
N ILE A 229 -1.24 5.22 13.47
CA ILE A 229 -1.31 5.71 14.85
C ILE A 229 -2.60 5.27 15.52
N VAL A 230 -3.75 5.46 14.84
CA VAL A 230 -5.05 4.99 15.36
C VAL A 230 -5.00 3.49 15.59
N MET A 231 -4.46 2.70 14.66
CA MET A 231 -4.30 1.26 14.85
C MET A 231 -3.38 0.91 16.03
N ALA A 232 -2.32 1.67 16.27
CA ALA A 232 -1.45 1.48 17.42
C ALA A 232 -2.16 1.77 18.75
N LEU A 233 -3.05 2.78 18.80
CA LEU A 233 -3.84 3.10 20.00
C LEU A 233 -4.85 1.99 20.38
N ILE A 234 -5.35 1.24 19.40
CA ILE A 234 -6.27 0.11 19.60
C ILE A 234 -5.61 -1.25 19.30
N TYR A 235 -4.33 -1.42 19.71
CA TYR A 235 -3.46 -2.55 19.34
C TYR A 235 -4.08 -3.96 19.51
N GLN A 236 -4.92 -4.15 20.53
CA GLN A 236 -5.58 -5.43 20.83
C GLN A 236 -6.52 -5.86 19.69
N ILE A 237 -7.31 -4.92 19.17
CA ILE A 237 -8.27 -5.16 18.10
C ILE A 237 -7.61 -5.02 16.72
N SER A 238 -6.70 -4.05 16.57
CA SER A 238 -6.07 -3.74 15.29
C SER A 238 -5.13 -4.85 14.80
N SER A 239 -4.47 -5.58 15.70
CA SER A 239 -3.61 -6.72 15.34
C SER A 239 -4.38 -7.77 14.51
N VAL A 240 -5.59 -8.13 14.95
CA VAL A 240 -6.47 -9.06 14.23
C VAL A 240 -6.89 -8.48 12.89
N ILE A 241 -7.27 -7.19 12.85
CA ILE A 241 -7.67 -6.52 11.61
C ILE A 241 -6.53 -6.53 10.59
N ILE A 242 -5.30 -6.23 11.02
CA ILE A 242 -4.10 -6.20 10.18
C ILE A 242 -3.81 -7.59 9.61
N LEU A 243 -3.88 -8.62 10.44
CA LEU A 243 -3.63 -10.01 10.03
C LEU A 243 -4.71 -10.57 9.08
N VAL A 244 -5.96 -10.13 9.21
CA VAL A 244 -7.06 -10.60 8.35
C VAL A 244 -7.15 -9.82 7.04
N MET A 245 -7.05 -8.49 7.06
CA MET A 245 -7.30 -7.67 5.86
C MET A 245 -6.57 -6.32 5.81
N GLY A 246 -5.92 -5.85 6.89
CA GLY A 246 -5.43 -4.48 6.96
C GLY A 246 -4.39 -4.12 5.90
N PHE A 247 -3.46 -5.04 5.56
CA PHE A 247 -2.47 -4.77 4.52
C PHE A 247 -3.11 -4.67 3.13
N SER A 248 -4.06 -5.54 2.80
CA SER A 248 -4.73 -5.51 1.50
C SER A 248 -5.59 -4.26 1.31
N LEU A 249 -6.27 -3.78 2.35
CA LEU A 249 -6.99 -2.49 2.32
C LEU A 249 -6.03 -1.31 2.12
N PHE A 250 -4.89 -1.32 2.82
CA PHE A 250 -3.87 -0.29 2.68
C PHE A 250 -3.28 -0.27 1.26
N PHE A 251 -2.98 -1.44 0.67
CA PHE A 251 -2.48 -1.54 -0.70
C PHE A 251 -3.54 -1.19 -1.73
N LEU A 252 -4.83 -1.47 -1.48
CA LEU A 252 -5.94 -1.04 -2.32
C LEU A 252 -6.06 0.48 -2.37
N ALA A 253 -6.04 1.14 -1.21
CA ALA A 253 -6.06 2.61 -1.12
C ALA A 253 -4.87 3.23 -1.89
N LYS A 254 -3.66 2.69 -1.71
CA LYS A 254 -2.46 3.10 -2.47
C LYS A 254 -2.63 2.93 -3.98
N THR A 255 -3.13 1.79 -4.41
CA THR A 255 -3.26 1.45 -5.84
C THR A 255 -4.29 2.36 -6.53
N ILE A 256 -5.42 2.64 -5.87
CA ILE A 256 -6.44 3.55 -6.38
C ILE A 256 -5.94 4.99 -6.45
N TYR A 257 -5.21 5.46 -5.42
CA TYR A 257 -4.56 6.76 -5.44
C TYR A 257 -3.58 6.87 -6.61
N CYS A 258 -2.71 5.88 -6.80
CA CYS A 258 -1.74 5.86 -7.89
C CYS A 258 -2.42 5.83 -9.26
N GLY A 259 -3.50 5.06 -9.42
CA GLY A 259 -4.31 5.09 -10.64
C GLY A 259 -4.85 6.49 -10.97
N SER A 260 -5.21 7.28 -9.96
CA SER A 260 -5.63 8.69 -10.17
C SER A 260 -4.50 9.60 -10.68
N VAL A 261 -3.26 9.30 -10.26
CA VAL A 261 -2.06 10.04 -10.67
C VAL A 261 -1.65 9.62 -12.08
N PHE A 262 -1.60 8.31 -12.36
CA PHE A 262 -1.23 7.78 -13.67
C PHE A 262 -2.20 8.22 -14.77
N ASP A 263 -3.51 8.27 -14.50
CA ASP A 263 -4.48 8.79 -15.47
C ASP A 263 -4.26 10.27 -15.82
N ARG A 264 -3.69 11.07 -14.90
CA ARG A 264 -3.39 12.49 -15.14
C ARG A 264 -2.07 12.66 -15.90
N PHE A 265 -1.09 11.80 -15.66
CA PHE A 265 0.28 11.97 -16.15
C PHE A 265 0.74 10.90 -17.16
N ARG A 266 -0.20 10.12 -17.73
CA ARG A 266 0.05 9.01 -18.66
C ARG A 266 1.10 9.32 -19.75
N LYS A 267 0.98 10.47 -20.41
CA LYS A 267 1.90 10.90 -21.49
C LYS A 267 3.36 11.02 -21.05
N ASN A 268 3.61 11.13 -19.75
CA ASN A 268 4.96 11.24 -19.18
C ASN A 268 5.52 9.89 -18.70
N LEU A 269 4.71 8.82 -18.65
CA LEU A 269 5.16 7.50 -18.20
C LEU A 269 5.59 6.57 -19.34
N THR A 270 4.88 6.59 -20.46
CA THR A 270 5.08 5.64 -21.57
C THR A 270 4.39 6.17 -22.83
N ASP A 271 4.96 5.88 -24.00
CA ASP A 271 4.34 6.18 -25.30
C ASP A 271 3.15 5.24 -25.62
N ASP A 272 2.97 4.19 -24.81
CA ASP A 272 1.89 3.21 -24.95
C ASP A 272 0.51 3.80 -24.63
N ASP A 273 -0.47 3.48 -25.47
CA ASP A 273 -1.85 3.98 -25.40
C ASP A 273 -2.67 3.29 -24.30
N VAL A 274 -2.30 3.48 -23.03
CA VAL A 274 -3.01 2.88 -21.88
C VAL A 274 -4.37 3.56 -21.69
N ALA A 275 -5.47 2.80 -21.84
CA ALA A 275 -6.84 3.33 -21.69
C ALA A 275 -7.03 4.14 -20.38
N GLN A 276 -7.68 5.30 -20.49
CA GLN A 276 -7.93 6.22 -19.38
C GLN A 276 -9.04 5.68 -18.46
N ARG A 277 -8.94 5.88 -17.14
CA ARG A 277 -10.00 5.53 -16.17
C ARG A 277 -10.42 4.05 -16.16
N ARG A 278 -9.47 3.12 -16.37
CA ARG A 278 -9.76 1.67 -16.28
C ARG A 278 -10.44 1.32 -14.95
N GLY A 279 -11.51 0.53 -15.04
CA GLY A 279 -12.35 0.13 -13.90
C GLY A 279 -13.40 1.16 -13.46
N MET A 280 -13.54 2.32 -14.11
CA MET A 280 -14.57 3.32 -13.81
C MET A 280 -15.41 3.66 -15.04
N ALA A 281 -16.56 4.29 -14.81
CA ALA A 281 -17.42 4.77 -15.89
C ALA A 281 -16.70 5.83 -16.76
N PRO A 282 -16.86 5.81 -18.10
CA PRO A 282 -16.32 6.86 -18.96
C PRO A 282 -16.83 8.24 -18.53
N GLN A 283 -16.01 9.28 -18.69
CA GLN A 283 -16.45 10.65 -18.39
C GLN A 283 -17.62 11.02 -19.31
N GLN A 284 -18.77 11.38 -18.72
CA GLN A 284 -19.84 11.97 -19.51
C GLN A 284 -19.33 13.29 -20.12
N PRO A 285 -19.57 13.55 -21.42
CA PRO A 285 -19.11 14.78 -22.03
C PRO A 285 -19.67 15.99 -21.27
N LYS A 286 -18.85 17.04 -21.08
CA LYS A 286 -19.20 18.25 -20.29
C LYS A 286 -20.53 18.88 -20.73
N SER A 287 -20.96 18.66 -21.98
CA SER A 287 -22.27 19.06 -22.51
C SER A 287 -23.44 18.34 -21.81
N ALA A 288 -23.32 17.05 -21.52
CA ALA A 288 -24.35 16.25 -20.83
C ALA A 288 -24.50 16.62 -19.34
N GLN A 289 -23.40 16.97 -18.66
CA GLN A 289 -23.42 17.46 -17.28
C GLN A 289 -24.12 18.82 -17.14
N ARG A 290 -23.92 19.75 -18.09
CA ARG A 290 -24.64 21.03 -18.11
C ARG A 290 -26.14 20.85 -18.33
N VAL A 291 -26.57 19.89 -19.16
CA VAL A 291 -28.00 19.60 -19.38
C VAL A 291 -28.64 18.99 -18.13
N LYS A 292 -27.94 18.12 -17.40
CA LYS A 292 -28.44 17.58 -16.12
C LYS A 292 -28.62 18.67 -15.05
N ASN A 293 -27.63 19.56 -14.91
CA ASN A 293 -27.73 20.67 -13.97
C ASN A 293 -28.76 21.72 -14.41
N GLY A 294 -28.93 21.95 -15.72
CA GLY A 294 -29.95 22.84 -16.28
C GLY A 294 -31.39 22.29 -16.15
N LYS A 295 -31.58 20.98 -16.28
CA LYS A 295 -32.89 20.32 -16.04
C LYS A 295 -33.24 20.28 -14.55
N SER A 296 -32.26 20.05 -13.68
CA SER A 296 -32.48 20.12 -12.23
C SER A 296 -32.81 21.54 -11.76
N ALA A 297 -32.25 22.57 -12.40
CA ALA A 297 -32.58 23.98 -12.10
C ALA A 297 -33.94 24.43 -12.65
N LYS A 298 -34.41 23.86 -13.78
CA LYS A 298 -35.74 24.18 -14.34
C LYS A 298 -36.90 23.43 -13.67
N SER A 299 -36.66 22.29 -13.03
CA SER A 299 -37.71 21.53 -12.34
C SER A 299 -38.11 22.08 -10.96
N GLY A 300 -37.38 23.05 -10.42
CA GLY A 300 -37.63 23.66 -9.10
C GLY A 300 -38.35 25.01 -9.10
N LYS A 301 -38.82 25.49 -10.26
CA LYS A 301 -39.47 26.82 -10.41
C LYS A 301 -40.89 26.75 -10.99
N GLY A 302 -41.61 25.67 -10.75
CA GLY A 302 -42.93 25.45 -11.34
C GLY A 302 -43.94 24.83 -10.38
N VAL A 303 -44.15 25.44 -9.21
CA VAL A 303 -45.44 25.35 -8.51
C VAL A 303 -45.68 26.75 -7.91
N LYS A 304 -46.58 27.48 -8.55
CA LYS A 304 -47.26 28.65 -7.95
C LYS A 304 -48.26 28.15 -6.92
#